data_AF-A0A9Q3PAE7-F1
#
_entry.id   AF-A0A9Q3PAE7-F1
#
_cell.length_a   1.000
_cell.length_b   1.000
_cell.length_c   1.000
_cell.angle_alpha   90.00
_cell.angle_beta   90.00
_cell.angle_gamma   90.00
#
_symmetry.space_group_name_H-M   'P 1'
#
loop_
_entity.id
_entity.type
_entity.pdbx_description
1 polymer ?
#
loop_
_entity_poly.entity_id
_entity_poly.type
_entity_poly.pdbx_seq_one_letter_code
_entity_poly.pdbx_strand_id
1 'polypeptide(L)' 'MTVDRVKALTTAPPLLMPEFKIPIKLFIDASGDGLGASLNQIQIINDKPVEGPICFISRKIKPTEDIYGA' A
#
# COMPACT_ATOMS: atom_id res chain seq x y z
N MET A 1 5.36 -20.43 -0.97
CA MET A 1 5.59 -19.69 0.29
C MET A 1 4.24 -19.25 0.82
N THR A 2 3.67 -20.00 1.76
CA THR A 2 2.32 -19.73 2.29
C THR A 2 2.43 -18.62 3.33
N VAL A 3 1.85 -17.46 3.05
CA VAL A 3 1.82 -16.35 4.01
C VAL A 3 0.84 -16.72 5.11
N ASP A 4 1.31 -16.84 6.35
CA ASP A 4 0.43 -17.00 7.51
C ASP A 4 -0.37 -15.71 7.69
N ARG A 5 -1.60 -15.72 7.15
CA ARG A 5 -2.50 -14.56 7.12
C ARG A 5 -2.87 -14.09 8.52
N VAL A 6 -2.90 -15.00 9.49
CA VAL A 6 -3.19 -14.65 10.89
C VAL A 6 -2.06 -13.80 11.43
N LYS A 7 -0.80 -14.23 11.19
CA LYS A 7 0.37 -13.46 11.60
C LYS A 7 0.37 -12.06 10.97
N ALA A 8 0.09 -11.97 9.67
CA ALA A 8 0.03 -10.69 8.95
C ALA A 8 -1.03 -9.73 9.51
N LEU A 9 -2.18 -10.23 9.95
CA LEU A 9 -3.22 -9.41 10.59
C LEU A 9 -2.83 -8.99 12.01
N THR A 10 -2.18 -9.87 12.78
CA THR A 10 -1.77 -9.56 14.16
C THR A 10 -0.57 -8.62 14.27
N THR A 11 0.21 -8.47 13.20
CA THR A 11 1.37 -7.58 13.15
C THR A 11 1.18 -6.43 12.16
N ALA A 12 -0.06 -6.19 11.71
CA ALA A 12 -0.34 -5.13 10.74
C ALA A 12 -0.05 -3.76 11.34
N PRO A 13 0.63 -2.85 10.60
CA PRO A 13 0.83 -1.49 11.07
C PRO A 13 -0.52 -0.76 11.17
N PRO A 14 -0.68 0.16 12.13
CA PRO A 14 -1.86 1.00 12.22
C PRO A 14 -1.98 1.89 10.97
N LEU A 15 -3.21 2.04 10.46
CA LEU A 15 -3.51 2.90 9.33
C LEU A 15 -3.84 4.32 9.79
N LEU A 16 -3.36 5.30 9.04
CA LEU A 16 -3.75 6.69 9.21
C LEU A 16 -5.08 6.97 8.49
N MET A 17 -5.91 7.83 9.08
CA MET A 17 -7.08 8.36 8.38
C MET A 17 -6.62 9.33 7.29
N PRO A 18 -7.13 9.26 6.05
CA PRO A 18 -6.69 10.13 4.98
C PRO A 18 -7.07 11.59 5.24
N GLU A 19 -6.11 12.49 5.07
CA GLU A 19 -6.37 13.93 5.07
C GLU A 19 -6.34 14.45 3.63
N PHE A 20 -7.52 14.75 3.07
CA PHE A 20 -7.68 15.05 1.64
C PHE A 20 -7.10 16.40 1.20
N LYS A 21 -6.65 17.23 2.14
CA LYS A 21 -6.07 18.55 1.85
C LYS A 21 -4.56 18.51 1.62
N ILE A 22 -3.90 17.43 2.01
CA ILE A 22 -2.44 17.30 1.92
C ILE A 22 -2.07 16.19 0.92
N PRO A 23 -0.89 16.27 0.28
CA PRO A 23 -0.48 15.31 -0.74
C PRO A 23 -0.40 13.88 -0.21
N ILE A 24 -0.82 12.93 -1.04
CA ILE A 24 -0.67 11.49 -0.78
C ILE A 24 0.48 10.97 -1.65
N LYS A 25 1.36 10.16 -1.07
CA LYS A 25 2.41 9.43 -1.79
C LYS A 25 1.91 8.03 -2.11
N LEU A 26 2.00 7.67 -3.39
CA LEU A 26 1.66 6.33 -3.86
C LEU A 26 2.95 5.56 -4.14
N PHE A 27 3.19 4.50 -3.37
CA PHE A 27 4.26 3.54 -3.61
C PHE A 27 3.67 2.33 -4.32
N ILE A 28 4.27 1.93 -5.45
CA ILE A 28 3.78 0.82 -6.27
C ILE A 28 4.93 -0.14 -6.53
N ASP A 29 4.64 -1.43 -6.46
CA ASP A 29 5.51 -2.50 -6.93
C ASP A 29 4.69 -3.49 -7.78
N ALA A 30 5.29 -3.99 -8.85
CA ALA A 30 4.61 -4.84 -9.82
C ALA A 30 5.49 -6.03 -10.21
N SER A 31 4.83 -7.17 -10.41
CA SER A 31 5.41 -8.39 -10.94
C SER A 31 4.50 -8.95 -12.04
N GLY A 32 4.94 -9.98 -12.75
CA GLY A 32 4.11 -10.63 -13.79
C GLY A 32 2.78 -11.21 -13.27
N ASP A 33 2.69 -11.57 -11.98
CA ASP A 33 1.45 -12.16 -11.42
C ASP A 33 0.55 -11.12 -10.72
N GLY A 34 1.13 -10.04 -10.19
CA GLY A 34 0.39 -9.12 -9.32
C GLY A 34 1.01 -7.74 -9.14
N LEU A 35 0.13 -6.78 -8.86
CA LEU A 35 0.42 -5.40 -8.46
C LEU A 35 0.17 -5.25 -6.95
N GLY A 36 1.14 -4.67 -6.25
CA GLY A 36 1.01 -4.20 -4.88
C GLY A 36 1.24 -2.70 -4.80
N ALA A 37 0.52 -2.00 -3.94
CA ALA A 37 0.74 -0.59 -3.68
C ALA A 37 0.41 -0.20 -2.23
N SER A 38 1.03 0.88 -1.76
CA SER A 38 0.76 1.52 -0.48
C SER A 38 0.52 2.99 -0.70
N LEU A 39 -0.60 3.51 -0.18
CA LEU A 39 -0.81 4.95 -0.04
C LEU A 39 -0.25 5.38 1.30
N ASN A 40 0.69 6.32 1.29
CA ASN A 40 1.25 6.90 2.50
C ASN A 40 1.04 8.40 2.52
N GLN A 41 1.01 8.97 3.71
CA GLN A 41 0.88 10.40 3.90
C GLN A 41 1.68 10.87 5.11
N ILE A 42 2.22 12.07 5.02
CA ILE A 42 2.88 12.75 6.14
C ILE A 42 1.84 13.63 6.82
N GLN A 43 1.45 13.30 8.04
CA GLN A 43 0.47 14.05 8.84
C GLN A 43 1.13 14.61 10.11
N ILE A 44 0.59 15.71 10.63
CA ILE A 44 1.00 16.22 11.94
C ILE A 44 0.13 15.56 13.01
N ILE A 45 0.73 14.69 13.82
CA ILE A 45 0.05 14.01 14.94
C ILE A 45 0.83 14.34 16.21
N ASN A 46 0.14 14.92 17.21
CA ASN A 46 0.76 15.39 18.45
C ASN A 46 1.95 16.32 18.20
N ASP A 47 1.76 17.32 17.32
CA ASP A 47 2.77 18.31 16.93
C ASP A 47 4.04 17.74 16.27
N LYS A 48 3.99 16.49 15.79
CA LYS A 48 5.11 15.81 15.14
C LYS A 48 4.71 15.33 13.74
N PRO A 49 5.58 15.48 12.73
CA PRO A 49 5.36 14.87 11.42
C PRO A 49 5.51 13.36 11.53
N VAL A 50 4.46 12.64 11.16
CA VAL A 50 4.40 11.18 11.12
C VAL A 50 4.07 10.75 9.70
N GLU A 51 4.95 9.95 9.09
CA GLU A 51 4.64 9.26 7.83
C GLU A 51 4.02 7.91 8.16
N GLY A 52 2.86 7.63 7.58
CA GLY A 52 2.19 6.35 7.78
C GLY A 52 1.34 5.93 6.59
N PRO A 53 1.03 4.62 6.49
CA PRO A 53 0.16 4.09 5.46
C PRO A 53 -1.29 4.46 5.75
N ILE A 54 -2.02 4.88 4.73
CA ILE A 54 -3.47 5.08 4.73
C ILE A 54 -4.16 3.77 4.33
N CYS A 55 -3.67 3.13 3.26
CA CYS A 55 -4.19 1.84 2.82
C CYS A 55 -3.17 1.07 1.97
N PHE A 56 -3.35 -0.25 1.96
CA PHE A 56 -2.65 -1.16 1.07
C PHE A 56 -3.60 -1.59 -0.05
N ILE A 57 -3.12 -1.56 -1.28
CA ILE A 57 -3.86 -1.96 -2.48
C ILE A 57 -3.15 -3.16 -3.08
N SER A 58 -3.90 -4.20 -3.41
CA SER A 58 -3.38 -5.33 -4.18
C SER A 58 -4.35 -5.71 -5.28
N ARG A 59 -3.81 -6.03 -6.46
CA ARG A 59 -4.59 -6.44 -7.63
C ARG A 59 -3.83 -7.47 -8.43
N LYS A 60 -4.52 -8.51 -8.89
CA LYS A 60 -3.95 -9.46 -9.86
C LYS A 60 -3.80 -8.79 -11.23
N ILE A 61 -2.66 -9.01 -11.88
CA ILE A 61 -2.47 -8.55 -13.27
C ILE A 61 -3.45 -9.33 -14.16
N LYS A 62 -4.15 -8.63 -15.06
CA LYS A 62 -5.04 -9.31 -16.02
C LYS A 62 -4.18 -9.95 -17.12
N PRO A 63 -4.63 -11.06 -17.72
CA PRO A 63 -3.92 -11.69 -18.84
C PRO A 63 -3.63 -10.73 -20.01
N THR A 64 -4.46 -9.70 -20.21
CA THR A 64 -4.27 -8.66 -21.23
C THR A 64 -3.20 -7.63 -20.89
N GLU A 65 -2.84 -7.52 -19.61
CA GLU A 65 -1.83 -6.58 -19.08
C GLU A 65 -0.45 -7.25 -18.96
N ASP A 66 -0.40 -8.58 -18.93
CA ASP A 66 0.81 -9.42 -18.87
C ASP A 66 1.67 -9.34 -20.16
N ILE A 67 1.09 -8.86 -21.25
CA ILE A 67 1.66 -8.95 -22.60
C ILE A 67 2.48 -7.70 -22.99
N TYR A 68 2.46 -6.62 -22.19
CA TYR A 68 3.22 -5.39 -22.49
C TYR A 68 4.66 -5.41 -21.93
N GLY A 69 5.13 -6.55 -21.45
CA GLY A 69 6.43 -6.72 -20.77
C GLY A 69 7.61 -7.15 -21.65
N ALA A 70 7.58 -6.91 -22.97
CA ALA A 70 8.73 -7.04 -23.86
C ALA A 70 9.19 -5.66 -24.35
#